data_AF-A0A351FZP1-F1
#
_entry.id   AF-A0A351FZP1-F1
#
_cell.length_a   1.000
_cell.length_b   1.000
_cell.length_c   1.000
_cell.angle_alpha   90.00
_cell.angle_beta   90.00
_cell.angle_gamma   90.00
#
_symmetry.space_group_name_H-M   'P 1'
#
loop_
_entity.id
_entity.type
_entity.pdbx_description
1 polymer ?
#
loop_
_entity_poly.entity_id
_entity_poly.type
_entity_poly.pdbx_seq_one_letter_code
_entity_poly.pdbx_strand_id
1 'polypeptide(L)'
;MEVRAFRAASIQDALQLVRRELGPDASLLEARALGEFMSPHERQVEVLASNHVHVPSQFEAACLVPDDREWFPTLSQADAYRRNLALTSDCGGSIVERLSRTAAREEITTK
;
A
#
# COMPACT_ATOMS: atom_id res chain seq x y z
N MET A 1 16.40 26.78 -5.11
CA MET A 1 15.54 25.76 -4.50
C MET A 1 16.36 25.00 -3.48
N GLU A 2 15.92 24.93 -2.22
CA GLU A 2 16.55 24.08 -1.21
C GLU A 2 15.74 22.80 -1.03
N VAL A 3 16.30 21.67 -1.48
CA VAL A 3 15.77 20.33 -1.22
C VAL A 3 16.68 19.70 -0.16
N ARG A 4 16.08 19.17 0.91
CA ARG A 4 16.81 18.54 2.01
C ARG A 4 16.44 17.07 2.12
N ALA A 5 17.45 16.25 2.45
CA ALA A 5 17.30 14.83 2.67
C ALA A 5 17.29 14.51 4.17
N PHE A 6 16.29 13.77 4.61
CA PHE A 6 16.09 13.36 5.99
C PHE A 6 16.14 11.85 6.08
N ARG A 7 17.05 11.32 6.91
CA ARG A 7 17.24 9.87 7.09
C ARG A 7 16.82 9.47 8.49
N ALA A 8 16.04 8.39 8.59
CA ALA A 8 15.64 7.84 9.88
C ALA A 8 15.43 6.32 9.81
N ALA A 9 15.26 5.69 10.98
CA ALA A 9 14.94 4.26 11.09
C ALA A 9 13.51 3.92 10.65
N SER A 10 12.62 4.92 10.60
CA SER A 10 11.24 4.75 10.15
C SER A 10 10.76 5.96 9.35
N ILE A 11 9.72 5.77 8.54
CA ILE A 11 9.08 6.87 7.81
C ILE A 11 8.49 7.91 8.78
N GLN A 12 7.94 7.47 9.91
CA GLN A 12 7.34 8.35 10.91
C GLN A 12 8.39 9.29 11.53
N ASP A 13 9.56 8.74 11.87
CA ASP A 13 10.67 9.53 12.41
C ASP A 13 11.19 10.53 11.38
N ALA A 14 11.33 10.11 10.12
CA ALA A 14 11.74 11.01 9.04
C ALA A 14 10.76 12.17 8.85
N LEU A 15 9.46 11.91 8.92
CA LEU A 15 8.42 12.96 8.85
C LEU A 15 8.43 13.89 10.07
N GLN A 16 8.75 13.38 11.26
CA GLN A 16 8.95 14.24 12.44
C GLN A 16 10.15 15.17 12.27
N LEU A 17 11.26 14.68 11.69
CA LEU A 17 12.41 15.52 11.36
C LEU A 17 12.05 16.62 10.37
N VAL A 18 11.35 16.27 9.29
CA VAL A 18 10.87 17.24 8.29
C VAL A 18 10.00 18.32 8.94
N ARG A 19 9.03 17.93 9.78
CA ARG A 19 8.14 18.87 10.46
C ARG A 19 8.88 19.80 11.41
N ARG A 20 9.91 19.29 12.11
CA ARG A 20 10.70 20.09 13.05
C ARG A 20 11.60 21.10 12.34
N GLU A 21 12.15 20.75 11.17
CA GLU A 21 13.14 21.58 10.48
C GLU A 21 12.56 22.47 9.38
N LEU A 22 11.60 21.96 8.61
CA LEU A 22 10.98 22.67 7.47
C LEU A 22 9.57 23.17 7.78
N GLY A 23 8.95 22.67 8.84
CA GLY A 23 7.58 23.02 9.22
C GLY A 23 6.53 22.04 8.70
N PRO A 24 5.26 22.20 9.11
CA PRO A 24 4.16 21.32 8.72
C PRO A 24 3.76 21.45 7.25
N ASP A 25 4.05 22.58 6.61
CA ASP A 25 3.66 22.90 5.23
C ASP A 25 4.68 22.45 4.17
N ALA A 26 5.73 21.74 4.60
CA ALA A 26 6.78 21.27 3.70
C ALA A 26 6.25 20.18 2.74
N SER A 27 6.57 20.31 1.45
CA SER A 27 6.24 19.30 0.45
C SER A 27 7.25 18.16 0.48
N LEU A 28 6.73 16.94 0.48
CA LEU A 28 7.48 15.69 0.33
C LEU A 28 7.63 15.38 -1.16
N LEU A 29 8.86 15.19 -1.61
CA LEU A 29 9.17 14.98 -3.03
C LEU A 29 9.41 13.50 -3.32
N GLU A 30 10.17 12.82 -2.47
CA GLU A 30 10.54 11.42 -2.65
C GLU A 30 10.70 10.75 -1.28
N ALA A 31 10.29 9.49 -1.18
CA ALA A 31 10.57 8.65 -0.02
C ALA A 31 11.08 7.30 -0.51
N ARG A 32 12.27 6.90 -0.06
CA ARG A 32 12.90 5.64 -0.45
C ARG A 32 13.43 4.90 0.76
N ALA A 33 13.34 3.57 0.74
CA ALA A 33 14.02 2.72 1.71
C ALA A 33 15.50 2.64 1.34
N LEU A 34 16.36 2.76 2.35
CA LEU A 34 17.79 2.51 2.27
C LEU A 34 18.05 1.19 3.01
N GLY A 35 18.26 0.11 2.26
CA GLY A 35 18.55 -1.22 2.80
C GLY A 35 17.53 -2.29 2.42
N GLU A 36 17.57 -2.74 1.17
CA GLU A 36 16.67 -3.81 0.67
C GLU A 36 17.25 -5.23 0.84
N PHE A 37 18.55 -5.41 1.15
CA PHE A 37 19.20 -6.70 0.85
C PHE A 37 19.93 -7.47 1.96
N MET A 38 20.20 -6.95 3.17
CA MET A 38 21.08 -7.73 4.08
C MET A 38 20.70 -7.83 5.56
N SER A 39 19.79 -7.05 6.13
CA SER A 39 19.31 -7.29 7.51
C SER A 39 18.01 -6.57 7.85
N PRO A 40 17.03 -7.22 8.51
CA PRO A 40 15.81 -6.57 9.00
C PRO A 40 16.07 -5.50 10.08
N HIS A 41 17.28 -5.45 10.62
CA HIS A 41 17.72 -4.50 11.65
C HIS A 41 18.24 -3.15 11.09
N GLU A 42 18.51 -3.04 9.78
CA GLU A 42 19.10 -1.83 9.18
C GLU A 42 18.21 -1.19 8.12
N ARG A 43 16.88 -1.35 8.24
CA ARG A 43 15.97 -0.63 7.35
C ARG A 43 15.98 0.85 7.73
N GLN A 44 16.61 1.66 6.91
CA GLN A 44 16.50 3.10 6.98
C GLN A 44 15.55 3.62 5.90
N VAL A 45 15.02 4.80 6.12
CA VAL A 45 14.18 5.52 5.17
C VAL A 45 14.79 6.89 4.95
N GLU A 46 14.92 7.26 3.68
CA GLU A 46 15.30 8.61 3.26
C GLU A 46 14.10 9.32 2.65
N VAL A 47 13.88 10.55 3.09
CA VAL A 47 12.80 11.42 2.66
C VAL A 47 13.39 12.72 2.13
N LEU A 48 13.09 13.06 0.89
CA LEU A 48 13.41 14.35 0.29
C LEU A 48 12.23 15.31 0.50
N ALA A 49 12.50 16.47 1.10
CA ALA A 49 11.48 17.48 1.36
C ALA A 49 11.97 18.90 1.04
N SER A 50 11.03 19.79 0.74
CA SER A 50 11.30 21.22 0.51
C SER A 50 10.14 22.08 0.99
N ASN A 51 10.45 23.25 1.56
CA ASN A 51 9.46 24.27 1.95
C ASN A 51 9.20 25.33 0.86
N HIS A 52 9.94 25.26 -0.26
CA HIS A 52 9.80 26.23 -1.36
C HIS A 52 9.03 25.69 -2.55
N VAL A 53 8.72 24.39 -2.54
CA VAL A 53 7.94 23.73 -3.59
C VAL A 53 6.57 23.46 -2.99
N HIS A 54 5.51 23.91 -3.66
CA HIS A 54 4.14 23.58 -3.31
C HIS A 54 3.65 22.51 -4.27
N VAL A 55 3.69 21.25 -3.86
CA VAL A 55 3.17 20.13 -4.65
C VAL A 55 1.70 19.92 -4.27
N PRO A 56 0.76 19.85 -5.23
CA PRO A 56 -0.62 19.54 -4.91
C PRO A 56 -0.71 18.18 -4.21
N SER A 57 -1.49 18.12 -3.12
CA SER A 57 -1.70 16.88 -2.38
C SER A 57 -2.41 15.86 -3.28
N GLN A 58 -1.82 14.68 -3.46
CA GLN A 58 -2.50 13.58 -4.17
C GLN A 58 -3.73 13.06 -3.39
N PHE A 59 -3.83 13.37 -2.09
CA PHE A 59 -5.00 13.03 -1.28
C PHE A 59 -6.17 13.99 -1.46
N GLU A 60 -5.93 15.23 -1.90
CA GLU A 60 -7.03 16.16 -2.24
C GLU A 60 -7.73 15.75 -3.55
N ALA A 61 -7.00 15.11 -4.48
CA ALA A 61 -7.59 14.55 -5.68
C ALA A 61 -8.63 13.45 -5.38
N ALA A 62 -8.52 12.77 -4.23
CA ALA A 62 -9.52 11.79 -3.79
C ALA A 62 -10.80 12.42 -3.23
N CYS A 63 -10.78 13.69 -2.82
CA CYS A 63 -11.99 14.39 -2.34
C CYS A 63 -12.87 14.92 -3.48
N LEU A 64 -12.33 15.01 -4.71
CA LEU A 64 -13.09 15.38 -5.92
C LEU A 64 -13.59 14.17 -6.71
N VAL A 65 -13.45 12.97 -6.15
CA VAL A 65 -14.24 11.84 -6.62
C VAL A 65 -15.68 12.17 -6.21
N PRO A 66 -16.66 12.19 -7.14
CA PRO A 66 -18.06 12.19 -6.75
C PRO A 66 -18.32 11.04 -5.77
N ASP A 67 -19.44 11.08 -5.06
CA ASP A 67 -19.83 10.06 -4.09
C ASP A 67 -20.09 8.70 -4.76
N ASP A 68 -19.06 8.04 -5.30
CA ASP A 68 -19.08 6.64 -5.74
C ASP A 68 -18.67 5.72 -4.59
N ARG A 69 -19.30 5.93 -3.42
CA ARG A 69 -19.44 4.91 -2.36
C ARG A 69 -20.30 3.71 -2.82
N GLU A 70 -20.28 3.36 -4.09
CA GLU A 70 -20.79 2.09 -4.63
C GLU A 70 -19.71 0.99 -4.64
N TRP A 71 -18.53 1.20 -4.03
CA TRP A 71 -17.58 0.08 -3.82
C TRP A 71 -18.14 -1.00 -2.88
N PHE A 72 -19.15 -0.68 -2.07
CA PHE A 72 -19.95 -1.69 -1.42
C PHE A 72 -21.05 -2.13 -2.40
N PRO A 73 -21.00 -3.36 -2.94
CA PRO A 73 -22.12 -3.83 -3.73
C PRO A 73 -23.37 -3.74 -2.84
N THR A 74 -24.42 -3.07 -3.32
CA THR A 74 -25.73 -3.11 -2.66
C THR A 74 -26.06 -4.58 -2.40
N LEU A 75 -26.74 -4.95 -1.31
CA LEU A 75 -27.04 -6.36 -0.98
C LEU A 75 -27.56 -7.17 -2.19
N SER A 76 -28.36 -6.53 -3.06
CA SER A 76 -28.81 -7.05 -4.36
C SER A 76 -27.67 -7.40 -5.34
N GLN A 77 -26.67 -6.53 -5.47
CA GLN A 77 -25.50 -6.70 -6.32
C GLN A 77 -24.53 -7.73 -5.73
N ALA A 78 -24.45 -7.84 -4.40
CA ALA A 78 -23.70 -8.89 -3.71
C ALA A 78 -24.30 -10.28 -3.95
N ASP A 79 -25.63 -10.40 -3.96
CA ASP A 79 -26.33 -11.65 -4.29
C ASP A 79 -26.23 -12.01 -5.78
N ALA A 80 -26.20 -11.01 -6.67
CA ALA A 80 -25.92 -11.20 -8.09
C ALA A 80 -24.47 -11.64 -8.32
N TYR A 81 -23.50 -11.05 -7.61
CA TYR A 81 -22.11 -11.45 -7.64
C TYR A 81 -21.91 -12.88 -7.12
N ARG A 82 -22.54 -13.25 -5.99
CA ARG A 82 -22.51 -14.63 -5.46
C ARG A 82 -23.11 -15.64 -6.44
N ARG A 83 -24.23 -15.30 -7.10
CA ARG A 83 -24.82 -16.15 -8.15
C ARG A 83 -23.92 -16.29 -9.38
N ASN A 84 -23.30 -15.21 -9.83
CA ASN A 84 -22.34 -15.27 -10.94
C ASN A 84 -21.10 -16.09 -10.58
N LEU A 85 -20.59 -15.98 -9.35
CA LEU A 85 -19.47 -16.82 -8.89
C LEU A 85 -19.83 -18.31 -8.91
N ALA A 86 -21.06 -18.66 -8.49
CA ALA A 86 -21.55 -20.02 -8.51
C ALA A 86 -21.66 -20.58 -9.95
N LEU A 87 -22.05 -19.75 -10.92
CA LEU A 87 -22.12 -20.13 -12.34
C LEU A 87 -20.72 -20.24 -12.98
N THR A 88 -19.75 -19.45 -12.54
CA THR A 88 -18.36 -19.57 -13.00
C THR A 88 -17.60 -20.73 -12.37
N SER A 89 -18.14 -21.33 -11.30
CA SER A 89 -17.50 -22.41 -10.55
C SER A 89 -17.51 -23.77 -11.27
N ASP A 90 -18.21 -23.89 -12.41
CA ASP A 90 -18.21 -25.14 -13.19
C ASP A 90 -16.94 -25.32 -14.04
N CYS A 91 -16.10 -24.30 -14.16
CA CYS A 91 -14.84 -24.35 -14.92
C CYS A 91 -13.63 -24.09 -14.04
N GLY A 92 -13.31 -25.04 -13.16
CA GLY A 92 -12.03 -25.09 -12.45
C GLY A 92 -12.13 -24.66 -11.00
N GLY A 93 -11.80 -25.60 -10.10
CA GLY A 93 -11.91 -25.45 -8.64
C GLY A 93 -11.34 -24.12 -8.12
N SER A 94 -12.00 -23.61 -7.09
CA SER A 94 -11.69 -22.34 -6.44
C SER A 94 -10.19 -22.19 -6.16
N ILE A 95 -9.66 -20.97 -6.27
CA ILE A 95 -8.28 -20.64 -5.88
C ILE A 95 -7.97 -21.15 -4.47
N VAL A 96 -8.94 -21.08 -3.55
CA VAL A 96 -8.80 -21.62 -2.19
C VAL A 96 -8.55 -23.13 -2.24
N GLU A 97 -9.34 -23.87 -3.01
CA GLU A 97 -9.22 -25.32 -3.15
C GLU A 97 -7.90 -25.74 -3.84
N ARG A 98 -7.41 -24.93 -4.79
CA ARG A 98 -6.09 -25.12 -5.42
C ARG A 98 -4.96 -24.91 -4.42
N LEU A 99 -5.02 -23.86 -3.62
CA LEU A 99 -4.02 -23.55 -2.60
C LEU A 99 -4.04 -24.58 -1.46
N SER A 100 -5.22 -25.05 -1.06
CA SER A 100 -5.35 -26.14 -0.08
C SER A 100 -4.76 -27.44 -0.60
N ARG A 101 -4.96 -27.78 -1.89
CA ARG A 101 -4.34 -28.97 -2.50
C ARG A 101 -2.83 -28.85 -2.64
N THR A 102 -2.28 -27.67 -2.90
CA THR A 102 -0.82 -27.49 -2.94
C THR A 102 -0.22 -27.59 -1.55
N ALA A 103 -0.85 -27.00 -0.54
CA ALA A 103 -0.39 -27.09 0.85
C ALA A 103 -0.39 -28.54 1.38
N ALA A 104 -1.44 -29.31 1.10
CA ALA A 104 -1.53 -30.72 1.51
C ALA A 104 -0.52 -31.65 0.78
N ARG A 105 0.02 -31.21 -0.37
CA ARG A 105 0.91 -32.02 -1.21
C ARG A 105 2.38 -31.85 -0.83
N GLU A 106 2.74 -30.72 -0.23
CA GLU A 106 4.10 -30.48 0.30
C GLU A 106 4.38 -31.29 1.58
N GLU A 107 3.37 -31.60 2.39
CA GLU A 107 3.53 -32.42 3.62
C GLU A 107 3.89 -33.89 3.35
N ILE A 108 3.61 -34.41 2.15
CA ILE A 108 3.85 -35.83 1.82
C ILE A 108 5.28 -36.07 1.31
N THR A 109 5.95 -35.03 0.82
CA THR A 109 7.31 -35.12 0.24
C THR A 109 8.45 -34.94 1.25
N THR A 110 8.15 -34.65 2.51
CA THR A 110 9.12 -34.55 3.61
C THR A 110 8.95 -35.65 4.64
N LYS A 111 9.02 -36.91 4.19
CA LYS A 111 9.25 -38.06 5.08
C LYS A 111 10.04 -39.15 4.39
#